data_AF-A0A8J2JKL6-F1
#
_entry.id   AF-A0A8J2JKL6-F1
#
_cell.length_a   1.000
_cell.length_b   1.000
_cell.length_c   1.000
_cell.angle_alpha   90.00
_cell.angle_beta   90.00
_cell.angle_gamma   90.00
#
_symmetry.space_group_name_H-M   'P 1'
#
loop_
_entity.id
_entity.type
_entity.pdbx_description
1 polymer ?
#
loop_
_entity_poly.entity_id
_entity_poly.type
_entity_poly.pdbx_seq_one_letter_code
_entity_poly.pdbx_strand_id
1 'polypeptide(L)'
;MQSNLTITENEILSILSDIFNAILYLHNEKRILHRDIKPENIVIQWDPALKRAVYKLSDFGLAEDVSSLKTLCSTQVGTAEYLAPEIRIGVRYNRTLDFSSFGLVAYEISCGSLPFTKENLPSFNN
;
A
#
# COMPACT_ATOMS: atom_id res chain seq x y z
N MET A 1 22.63 -17.41 11.72
CA MET A 1 22.00 -17.66 10.41
C MET A 1 20.69 -16.91 10.39
N GLN A 2 20.63 -15.72 9.78
CA GLN A 2 19.35 -15.15 9.38
C GLN A 2 18.89 -16.00 8.19
N SER A 3 17.84 -16.79 8.38
CA SER A 3 17.18 -17.47 7.28
C SER A 3 16.70 -16.41 6.29
N ASN A 4 17.20 -16.43 5.06
CA ASN A 4 16.54 -15.75 3.95
C ASN A 4 15.17 -16.40 3.80
N LEU A 5 14.16 -15.81 4.44
CA LEU A 5 12.76 -16.20 4.29
C LEU A 5 12.34 -15.76 2.89
N THR A 6 12.53 -16.66 1.91
CA THR A 6 12.04 -16.44 0.56
C THR A 6 10.52 -16.59 0.59
N ILE A 7 9.79 -15.50 0.42
CA ILE A 7 8.34 -15.52 0.20
C ILE A 7 8.09 -16.25 -1.12
N THR A 8 7.21 -17.25 -1.11
CA THR A 8 6.86 -17.99 -2.33
C THR A 8 5.94 -17.17 -3.23
N GLU A 9 5.90 -17.45 -4.52
CA GLU A 9 4.99 -16.80 -5.47
C GLU A 9 3.51 -16.92 -5.02
N ASN A 10 3.12 -18.09 -4.49
CA ASN A 10 1.78 -18.29 -3.96
C ASN A 10 1.48 -17.43 -2.73
N GLU A 11 2.46 -17.22 -1.86
CA GLU A 11 2.33 -16.31 -0.72
C GLU A 11 2.24 -14.86 -1.17
N ILE A 12 3.06 -14.44 -2.14
CA ILE A 12 2.97 -13.11 -2.77
C ILE A 12 1.57 -12.88 -3.32
N LEU A 13 1.04 -13.81 -4.12
CA LEU A 13 -0.30 -13.72 -4.68
C LEU A 13 -1.39 -13.67 -3.59
N SER A 14 -1.20 -14.42 -2.49
CA SER A 14 -2.13 -14.40 -1.35
C SER A 14 -2.12 -13.05 -0.63
N ILE A 15 -0.94 -12.49 -0.37
CA ILE A 15 -0.77 -11.15 0.22
C ILE A 15 -1.46 -10.11 -0.67
N LEU A 16 -1.12 -10.09 -1.96
CA LEU A 16 -1.65 -9.10 -2.90
C LEU A 16 -3.16 -9.20 -3.06
N SER A 17 -3.71 -10.41 -3.11
CA SER A 17 -5.16 -10.61 -3.21
C SER A 17 -5.87 -10.09 -1.96
N ASP A 18 -5.41 -10.45 -0.77
CA ASP A 18 -6.04 -10.02 0.49
C ASP A 18 -5.96 -8.49 0.66
N ILE A 19 -4.81 -7.88 0.36
CA ILE A 19 -4.62 -6.42 0.49
C ILE A 19 -5.41 -5.65 -0.58
N PHE A 20 -5.44 -6.13 -1.82
CA PHE A 20 -6.25 -5.52 -2.88
C PHE A 20 -7.74 -5.51 -2.51
N ASN A 21 -8.25 -6.63 -1.97
CA ASN A 21 -9.63 -6.72 -1.49
C ASN A 21 -9.90 -5.78 -0.31
N ALA A 22 -8.95 -5.63 0.61
CA ALA A 22 -9.07 -4.68 1.72
C ALA A 22 -9.14 -3.23 1.21
N ILE A 23 -8.32 -2.84 0.22
CA ILE A 23 -8.37 -1.52 -0.41
C ILE A 23 -9.73 -1.28 -1.07
N LEU A 24 -10.22 -2.25 -1.86
CA LEU A 24 -11.52 -2.15 -2.50
C LEU A 24 -12.66 -1.98 -1.49
N TYR A 25 -12.63 -2.72 -0.39
CA TYR A 25 -13.60 -2.58 0.70
C TYR A 25 -13.58 -1.17 1.30
N LEU A 26 -12.39 -0.67 1.66
CA LEU A 26 -12.24 0.68 2.22
C LEU A 26 -12.76 1.75 1.25
N HIS A 27 -12.38 1.66 -0.02
CA HIS A 27 -12.72 2.68 -1.01
C HIS A 27 -14.20 2.67 -1.39
N ASN A 28 -14.76 1.50 -1.66
CA ASN A 28 -16.09 1.37 -2.24
C ASN A 28 -17.18 1.37 -1.17
N GLU A 29 -16.98 0.61 -0.10
CA GLU A 29 -18.00 0.40 0.93
C GLU A 29 -17.88 1.41 2.07
N LYS A 30 -16.65 1.76 2.47
CA LYS A 30 -16.43 2.69 3.60
C LYS A 30 -16.19 4.12 3.19
N ARG A 31 -15.83 4.37 1.93
CA ARG A 31 -15.35 5.69 1.47
C ARG A 31 -14.18 6.19 2.31
N ILE A 32 -13.27 5.30 2.67
CA ILE A 32 -12.06 5.58 3.44
C ILE A 32 -10.83 5.42 2.55
N LEU A 33 -9.88 6.35 2.63
CA LEU A 33 -8.52 6.19 2.12
C LEU A 33 -7.59 5.77 3.27
N HIS A 34 -6.71 4.79 3.04
CA HIS A 34 -5.76 4.35 4.06
C HIS A 34 -4.57 5.31 4.19
N ARG A 35 -4.00 5.75 3.06
CA ARG A 35 -2.89 6.72 2.92
C ARG A 35 -1.52 6.30 3.47
N ASP A 36 -1.41 5.16 4.14
CA ASP A 36 -0.12 4.61 4.59
C ASP A 36 0.00 3.09 4.37
N ILE A 37 -0.19 2.65 3.12
CA ILE A 37 -0.02 1.23 2.77
C ILE A 37 1.47 0.91 2.60
N LYS A 38 1.96 -0.02 3.42
CA LYS A 38 3.36 -0.49 3.46
C LYS A 38 3.43 -1.84 4.19
N PRO A 39 4.50 -2.63 4.04
CA PRO A 39 4.64 -3.94 4.68
C PRO A 39 4.44 -3.92 6.19
N GLU A 40 4.90 -2.88 6.89
CA GLU A 40 4.77 -2.73 8.34
C GLU A 40 3.32 -2.64 8.80
N ASN A 41 2.44 -2.15 7.93
CA ASN A 41 1.00 -2.01 8.20
C ASN A 41 0.20 -3.21 7.67
N ILE A 42 0.86 -4.27 7.18
CA ILE A 42 0.22 -5.53 6.76
C ILE A 42 0.45 -6.59 7.84
N VAL A 43 -0.62 -6.94 8.56
CA VAL A 43 -0.57 -7.96 9.63
C VAL A 43 -1.07 -9.31 9.13
N ILE A 44 -0.54 -10.37 9.72
CA ILE A 44 -0.84 -11.75 9.34
C ILE A 44 -1.69 -12.39 10.45
N GLN A 45 -2.80 -13.02 10.07
CA GLN A 45 -3.62 -13.81 10.97
C GLN A 45 -3.93 -15.18 10.37
N TRP A 46 -3.73 -16.25 11.14
CA TRP A 46 -4.21 -17.57 10.72
C TRP A 46 -5.74 -17.62 10.77
N ASP A 47 -6.38 -18.00 9.66
CA ASP A 47 -7.81 -18.25 9.59
C ASP A 47 -8.07 -19.77 9.59
N PRO A 48 -8.64 -20.34 10.68
CA PRO A 48 -8.92 -21.77 10.75
C PRO A 48 -9.97 -22.26 9.74
N ALA A 49 -10.90 -21.40 9.31
CA ALA A 49 -11.95 -21.76 8.37
C ALA A 49 -11.41 -21.84 6.95
N LEU A 50 -10.56 -20.89 6.56
CA LEU A 50 -9.88 -20.87 5.26
C LEU A 50 -8.63 -21.77 5.23
N LYS A 51 -8.16 -22.23 6.40
CA LYS A 51 -6.93 -23.04 6.57
C LYS A 51 -5.71 -22.40 5.92
N ARG A 52 -5.60 -21.07 6.02
CA ARG A 52 -4.48 -20.28 5.49
C ARG A 52 -4.21 -19.05 6.34
N ALA A 53 -3.04 -18.45 6.16
CA ALA A 53 -2.79 -17.09 6.60
C ALA A 53 -3.67 -16.11 5.79
N VAL A 54 -4.23 -15.12 6.47
CA VAL A 54 -4.97 -13.99 5.91
C VAL A 54 -4.22 -12.72 6.27
N TYR A 55 -4.01 -11.87 5.27
CA TYR A 55 -3.30 -10.61 5.40
C TYR A 55 -4.29 -9.46 5.55
N LYS A 56 -4.03 -8.54 6.48
CA LYS A 56 -4.96 -7.46 6.81
C LYS A 56 -4.23 -6.13 6.87
N LEU A 57 -4.87 -5.08 6.36
CA LEU A 57 -4.42 -3.71 6.60
C LEU A 57 -4.66 -3.32 8.06
N SER A 58 -3.69 -2.59 8.60
CA SER A 58 -3.68 -2.09 9.97
C SER A 58 -3.15 -0.65 9.98
N ASP A 59 -3.25 0.00 11.14
CA ASP A 59 -2.86 1.39 11.35
C ASP A 59 -3.59 2.41 10.45
N PHE A 60 -4.76 2.83 10.95
CA PHE A 60 -5.59 3.85 10.33
C PHE A 60 -5.26 5.27 10.85
N GLY A 61 -4.09 5.48 11.48
CA GLY A 61 -3.72 6.78 12.05
C GLY A 61 -3.63 7.90 11.02
N LEU A 62 -3.38 7.55 9.75
CA LEU A 62 -3.40 8.47 8.62
C LEU A 62 -4.63 8.28 7.72
N ALA A 63 -5.64 7.51 8.11
CA ALA A 63 -6.80 7.29 7.24
C ALA A 63 -7.67 8.57 7.10
N GLU A 64 -8.41 8.68 5.99
CA GLU A 64 -9.33 9.81 5.73
C GLU A 64 -10.69 9.31 5.28
N ASP A 65 -11.76 9.85 5.86
CA ASP A 65 -13.11 9.69 5.34
C ASP A 65 -13.36 10.67 4.18
N VAL A 66 -13.65 10.13 3.00
CA VAL A 66 -13.93 10.88 1.77
C VAL A 66 -15.38 10.75 1.31
N SER A 67 -16.30 10.42 2.24
CA SER A 67 -17.74 10.34 1.98
C SER A 67 -18.35 11.68 1.59
N SER A 68 -17.85 12.79 2.14
CA SER A 68 -18.23 14.14 1.72
C SER A 68 -17.57 14.49 0.38
N LEU A 69 -18.38 14.53 -0.68
CA LEU A 69 -18.01 14.90 -2.05
C LEU A 69 -17.30 16.27 -2.10
N LYS A 70 -15.96 16.27 -1.98
CA LYS A 70 -14.97 17.23 -2.50
C LYS A 70 -13.71 17.16 -1.63
N THR A 71 -12.89 16.15 -1.82
CA THR A 71 -11.55 16.17 -1.19
C THR A 71 -10.54 15.62 -2.16
N LEU A 72 -10.15 16.49 -3.08
CA LEU A 72 -8.78 16.52 -3.52
C LEU A 72 -7.91 16.61 -2.26
N CYS A 73 -7.30 15.51 -1.86
CA CYS A 73 -6.42 15.49 -0.71
C CYS A 73 -5.13 16.23 -1.14
N SER A 74 -4.87 17.38 -0.53
CA SER A 74 -3.66 18.18 -0.78
C SER A 74 -2.61 18.02 0.33
N THR A 75 -2.91 17.26 1.37
CA THR A 75 -2.03 17.03 2.51
C THR A 75 -1.07 15.88 2.21
N GLN A 76 0.18 16.18 1.91
CA GLN A 76 1.24 15.20 1.73
C GLN A 76 1.43 14.42 3.06
N VAL A 77 0.84 13.23 3.12
CA VAL A 77 0.88 12.31 4.28
C VAL A 77 1.23 10.90 3.80
N GLY A 78 1.80 10.09 4.69
CA GLY A 78 2.25 8.73 4.40
C GLY A 78 3.77 8.58 4.47
N THR A 79 4.23 7.33 4.36
CA THR A 79 5.65 6.99 4.39
C THR A 79 6.31 7.30 3.04
N ALA A 80 7.33 8.17 3.03
CA ALA A 80 7.88 8.78 1.80
C ALA A 80 8.40 7.78 0.75
N GLU A 81 8.79 6.58 1.18
CA GLU A 81 9.29 5.49 0.33
C GLU A 81 8.17 4.77 -0.43
N TYR A 82 6.95 4.79 0.11
CA TYR A 82 5.76 4.15 -0.49
C TYR A 82 4.84 5.18 -1.19
N LEU A 83 5.32 6.40 -1.40
CA LEU A 83 4.65 7.40 -2.22
C LEU A 83 5.20 7.32 -3.65
N ALA A 84 4.30 7.11 -4.60
CA ALA A 84 4.66 7.16 -6.02
C ALA A 84 5.22 8.54 -6.42
N PRO A 85 6.14 8.59 -7.41
CA PRO A 85 6.84 9.81 -7.78
C PRO A 85 5.91 10.99 -8.13
N GLU A 86 4.79 10.74 -8.80
CA GLU A 86 3.79 11.74 -9.17
C GLU A 86 3.08 12.36 -7.94
N ILE A 87 2.95 11.60 -6.86
CA ILE A 87 2.38 12.07 -5.59
C ILE A 87 3.39 12.94 -4.85
N ARG A 88 4.68 12.56 -4.92
CA ARG A 88 5.77 13.31 -4.27
C ARG A 88 5.98 14.70 -4.86
N ILE A 89 5.65 14.89 -6.14
CA ILE A 89 5.73 16.19 -6.84
C ILE A 89 4.44 17.04 -6.72
N GLY A 90 3.49 16.63 -5.87
CA GLY A 90 2.32 17.44 -5.52
C GLY A 90 1.17 17.38 -6.53
N VAL A 91 1.12 16.37 -7.40
CA VAL A 91 -0.05 16.13 -8.24
C VAL A 91 -1.22 15.74 -7.35
N ARG A 92 -2.33 16.46 -7.51
CA ARG A 92 -3.63 16.22 -6.86
C ARG A 92 -4.04 14.74 -6.94
N TYR A 93 -4.22 14.07 -5.81
CA TYR A 93 -4.56 12.64 -5.73
C TYR A 93 -5.87 12.38 -4.96
N ASN A 94 -6.43 11.19 -5.19
CA ASN A 94 -7.63 10.70 -4.52
C ASN A 94 -7.43 9.23 -4.09
N ARG A 95 -8.29 8.31 -4.55
CA ARG A 95 -8.19 6.86 -4.41
C ARG A 95 -6.94 6.25 -5.04
N THR A 96 -6.32 6.90 -6.02
CA THR A 96 -5.12 6.35 -6.69
C THR A 96 -3.94 6.16 -5.74
N LEU A 97 -3.87 6.93 -4.65
CA LEU A 97 -2.76 6.87 -3.68
C LEU A 97 -2.55 5.47 -3.12
N ASP A 98 -3.61 4.84 -2.60
CA ASP A 98 -3.51 3.51 -2.00
C ASP A 98 -3.10 2.44 -3.02
N PHE A 99 -3.53 2.58 -4.29
CA PHE A 99 -3.11 1.68 -5.37
C PHE A 99 -1.67 1.89 -5.80
N SER A 100 -1.19 3.13 -5.76
CA SER A 100 0.22 3.45 -6.00
C SER A 100 1.12 2.81 -4.93
N SER A 101 0.77 2.96 -3.65
CA SER A 101 1.49 2.31 -2.55
C SER A 101 1.38 0.78 -2.60
N PHE A 102 0.22 0.24 -2.95
CA PHE A 102 0.05 -1.20 -3.21
C PHE A 102 0.97 -1.72 -4.31
N GLY A 103 1.16 -0.97 -5.41
CA GLY A 103 2.10 -1.32 -6.47
C GLY A 103 3.55 -1.38 -5.99
N LEU A 104 3.95 -0.48 -5.09
CA LEU A 104 5.28 -0.48 -4.48
C LEU A 104 5.48 -1.66 -3.53
N VAL A 105 4.47 -2.00 -2.72
CA VAL A 105 4.48 -3.22 -1.91
C VAL A 105 4.60 -4.47 -2.80
N ALA A 106 3.83 -4.55 -3.88
CA ALA A 106 3.88 -5.67 -4.82
C ALA A 106 5.26 -5.84 -5.45
N TYR A 107 5.91 -4.73 -5.83
CA TYR A 107 7.26 -4.75 -6.34
C TYR A 107 8.25 -5.23 -5.28
N GLU A 108 8.20 -4.65 -4.08
CA GLU A 108 9.15 -4.96 -3.01
C GLU A 108 9.08 -6.44 -2.59
N ILE A 109 7.90 -6.99 -2.36
CA ILE A 109 7.77 -8.40 -1.96
C ILE A 109 8.16 -9.37 -3.08
N SER A 110 8.12 -8.92 -4.35
CA SER A 110 8.52 -9.73 -5.50
C SER A 110 10.01 -9.64 -5.82
N CYS A 111 10.63 -8.48 -5.59
CA CYS A 111 12.01 -8.19 -5.98
C CYS A 111 12.98 -8.06 -4.79
N GLY A 112 12.47 -8.06 -3.56
CA GLY A 112 13.23 -7.90 -2.33
C GLY A 112 13.74 -6.46 -2.06
N SER A 113 13.36 -5.50 -2.90
CA SER A 113 13.73 -4.09 -2.76
C SER A 113 12.73 -3.19 -3.50
N LEU A 114 12.61 -1.93 -3.07
CA LEU A 114 11.77 -0.94 -3.74
C LEU A 114 12.34 -0.53 -5.12
N PRO A 115 11.49 -0.18 -6.10
CA PRO A 115 11.94 0.21 -7.43
C PRO A 115 12.59 1.60 -7.44
N PHE A 116 12.23 2.46 -6.47
CA PHE A 116 12.73 3.82 -6.34
C PHE A 116 13.26 4.05 -4.93
N THR A 117 14.55 4.32 -4.82
CA THR A 117 15.18 4.78 -3.58
C THR A 117 15.50 6.27 -3.66
N LYS A 118 15.92 6.90 -2.56
CA LYS A 118 16.35 8.30 -2.58
C LYS A 118 17.47 8.57 -3.60
N GLU A 119 18.31 7.58 -3.88
CA GLU A 119 19.41 7.72 -4.86
C GLU A 119 18.96 7.61 -6.32
N ASN A 120 17.85 6.90 -6.60
CA ASN A 120 17.44 6.53 -7.97
C ASN A 120 16.08 7.11 -8.37
N LEU A 121 15.67 8.22 -7.75
CA LEU A 121 14.46 8.91 -8.17
C LEU A 121 14.66 9.56 -9.53
N PRO A 122 13.75 9.35 -10.49
CA PRO A 122 13.77 10.11 -11.73
C PRO A 122 13.69 11.60 -11.41
N SER A 123 14.69 12.35 -11.85
CA SER A 123 14.67 13.81 -11.82
C SER A 123 13.65 14.30 -12.84
N PHE A 124 12.46 14.67 -12.37
CA PHE A 124 11.48 15.36 -13.20
C PHE A 124 11.89 16.83 -13.32
N ASN A 125 12.64 17.15 -14.37
CA ASN A 125 12.87 18.54 -14.75
C ASN A 125 11.56 19.06 -15.35
N ASN A 126 10.94 20.06 -14.70
CA ASN A 126 9.89 20.90 -15.29
C ASN A 126 10.47 21.85 -16.33
#